data_AF-A0A2N9AR85-F1
#
_entry.id   AF-A0A2N9AR85-F1
#
_cell.length_a   1.000
_cell.length_b   1.000
_cell.length_c   1.000
_cell.angle_alpha   90.00
_cell.angle_beta   90.00
_cell.angle_gamma   90.00
#
_symmetry.space_group_name_H-M   'P 1'
#
loop_
_entity.id
_entity.type
_entity.pdbx_description
1 polymer ?
#
loop_
_entity_poly.entity_id
_entity_poly.type
_entity_poly.pdbx_seq_one_letter_code
_entity_poly.pdbx_strand_id
1 'polypeptide(L)'
;MSSICSKNDFADIEALLQEKGLWDSFIFPSINWKPKAPRIAQQIADFGLRPPTVLFIDDNQQNLQQAADHIPGLNIAPPNVIATLLSHPQLKGKPDPDLTRLKQYKNNEKKHVAQSEVGGDNVAFLRKSDVRVYFEYEVEKHLDRVIELVNRTNQLNFTKARLPEDFEAAKNEILPLIRHTGTTAGLIRVVDKFGDYGFVGFFAMTDFNHVKTLKHFCFSCRTLNMYIEHFVYSYLNRPELEVVGEVLSDLSDASASYDWIRALPISQIEDDTSTPPVQIDSMYVRGGCDLSALMHYFTLNCKTITTEFNYLKDWQPLRLDHSSFLLNALNGLTEEQIAAAQVLGYQPEDFVTAFPSEDRPVSVCLLSFWADTGIPYYRHKATGLEVPYFVVGAGKENMIADDATVDRLGTNEVQRARINRLKAEWEYHYGFTHDEMVSRYRSILSRIPVSTRVFMTIANERHPAYFLDAEAYPRDPNHVAYNRALREAISGF
;
A
#
# COMPACT_ATOMS: atom_id res chain seq x y z
N MET A 1 -13.19 -1.39 -29.64
CA MET A 1 -11.97 -0.79 -30.22
C MET A 1 -11.63 -1.59 -31.45
N SER A 2 -11.22 -0.92 -32.52
CA SER A 2 -10.98 -1.56 -33.82
C SER A 2 -9.68 -1.04 -34.40
N SER A 3 -8.96 -1.90 -35.13
CA SER A 3 -7.74 -1.53 -35.86
C SER A 3 -7.88 -1.97 -37.32
N ILE A 4 -6.97 -1.50 -38.17
CA ILE A 4 -6.94 -1.84 -39.60
C ILE A 4 -5.65 -2.64 -39.85
N CYS A 5 -5.78 -3.77 -40.53
CA CYS A 5 -4.64 -4.47 -41.15
C CYS A 5 -4.97 -4.73 -42.62
N SER A 6 -4.48 -3.85 -43.50
CA SER A 6 -4.86 -3.81 -44.91
C SER A 6 -3.63 -3.90 -45.82
N LYS A 7 -3.82 -4.48 -47.01
CA LYS A 7 -2.86 -4.49 -48.13
C LYS A 7 -3.31 -3.47 -49.18
N ASN A 8 -2.96 -2.21 -48.95
CA ASN A 8 -3.34 -1.06 -49.77
C ASN A 8 -2.32 0.07 -49.57
N ASP A 9 -2.46 1.14 -50.35
CA ASP A 9 -1.74 2.39 -50.16
C ASP A 9 -2.38 3.19 -49.02
N PHE A 10 -1.53 3.69 -48.10
CA PHE A 10 -1.99 4.33 -46.86
C PHE A 10 -2.84 5.58 -47.13
N ALA A 11 -2.36 6.46 -48.02
CA ALA A 11 -3.00 7.74 -48.32
C ALA A 11 -4.43 7.55 -48.88
N ASP A 12 -4.64 6.53 -49.71
CA ASP A 12 -5.94 6.27 -50.33
C ASP A 12 -6.98 5.80 -49.29
N ILE A 13 -6.58 4.89 -48.40
CA ILE A 13 -7.45 4.39 -47.34
C ILE A 13 -7.71 5.46 -46.27
N GLU A 14 -6.69 6.23 -45.90
CA GLU A 14 -6.85 7.35 -44.96
C GLU A 14 -7.85 8.37 -45.50
N ALA A 15 -7.68 8.84 -46.73
CA ALA A 15 -8.58 9.80 -47.36
C ALA A 15 -10.02 9.27 -47.44
N LEU A 16 -10.20 8.02 -47.86
CA LEU A 16 -11.53 7.38 -47.94
C LEU A 16 -12.23 7.28 -46.58
N LEU A 17 -11.50 6.90 -45.53
CA LEU A 17 -12.07 6.76 -44.19
C LEU A 17 -12.30 8.11 -43.52
N GLN A 18 -11.48 9.12 -43.82
CA GLN A 18 -11.72 10.50 -43.38
C GLN A 18 -12.98 11.08 -44.03
N GLU A 19 -13.15 10.90 -45.35
CA GLU A 19 -14.37 11.32 -46.07
C GLU A 19 -15.64 10.70 -45.45
N LYS A 20 -15.55 9.46 -44.98
CA LYS A 20 -16.64 8.74 -44.33
C LYS A 20 -16.80 9.03 -42.83
N GLY A 21 -15.92 9.84 -42.24
CA GLY A 21 -15.93 10.14 -40.80
C GLY A 21 -15.59 8.93 -39.91
N LEU A 22 -14.90 7.93 -40.46
CA LEU A 22 -14.59 6.66 -39.77
C LEU A 22 -13.15 6.58 -39.28
N TRP A 23 -12.24 7.40 -39.81
CA TRP A 23 -10.80 7.32 -39.50
C TRP A 23 -10.51 7.33 -37.99
N ASP A 24 -11.16 8.23 -37.24
CA ASP A 24 -10.94 8.39 -35.80
C ASP A 24 -11.51 7.24 -34.96
N SER A 25 -12.32 6.35 -35.55
CA SER A 25 -12.83 5.13 -34.88
C SER A 25 -11.79 4.01 -34.80
N PHE A 26 -10.70 4.10 -35.57
CA PHE A 26 -9.66 3.08 -35.63
C PHE A 26 -8.38 3.52 -34.90
N ILE A 27 -7.69 2.55 -34.30
CA ILE A 27 -6.42 2.74 -33.60
C ILE A 27 -5.31 1.93 -34.29
N PHE A 28 -4.11 2.46 -34.35
CA PHE A 28 -2.89 1.88 -34.94
C PHE A 28 -3.12 1.26 -36.32
N PRO A 29 -3.59 2.03 -37.33
CA PRO A 29 -3.86 1.49 -38.65
C PRO A 29 -2.57 0.99 -39.32
N SER A 30 -2.55 -0.28 -39.71
CA SER A 30 -1.46 -0.93 -40.45
C SER A 30 -1.90 -1.12 -41.90
N ILE A 31 -1.51 -0.18 -42.77
CA ILE A 31 -1.92 -0.15 -44.18
C ILE A 31 -0.65 -0.11 -45.03
N ASN A 32 -0.30 -1.25 -45.61
CA ASN A 32 0.82 -1.39 -46.55
C ASN A 32 0.78 -2.78 -47.19
N TRP A 33 1.62 -2.98 -48.21
CA TRP A 33 1.67 -4.21 -49.01
C TRP A 33 2.36 -5.42 -48.34
N LYS A 34 2.90 -5.28 -47.12
CA LYS A 34 3.55 -6.40 -46.41
C LYS A 34 2.52 -7.48 -46.00
N PRO A 35 2.93 -8.74 -45.77
CA PRO A 35 2.04 -9.79 -45.26
C PRO A 35 1.27 -9.38 -44.01
N LYS A 36 0.00 -9.78 -43.88
CA LYS A 36 -0.86 -9.37 -42.76
C LYS A 36 -0.47 -10.07 -41.45
N ALA A 37 -0.18 -11.38 -41.49
CA ALA A 37 0.03 -12.17 -40.28
C ALA A 37 1.14 -11.62 -39.35
N PRO A 38 2.36 -11.30 -39.81
CA PRO A 38 3.37 -10.69 -38.93
C PRO A 38 2.97 -9.30 -38.41
N ARG A 39 2.21 -8.54 -39.20
CA ARG A 39 1.74 -7.20 -38.81
C ARG A 39 0.65 -7.28 -37.74
N ILE A 40 -0.25 -8.25 -37.83
CA ILE A 40 -1.26 -8.52 -36.80
C ILE A 40 -0.55 -8.95 -35.52
N ALA A 41 0.45 -9.83 -35.60
CA ALA A 41 1.23 -10.24 -34.43
C ALA A 41 1.90 -9.04 -33.73
N GLN A 42 2.55 -8.17 -34.52
CA GLN A 42 3.16 -6.94 -34.00
C GLN A 42 2.13 -6.01 -33.37
N GLN A 43 0.99 -5.77 -34.03
CA GLN A 43 -0.08 -4.93 -33.48
C GLN A 43 -0.60 -5.49 -32.15
N ILE A 44 -0.85 -6.80 -32.04
CA ILE A 44 -1.31 -7.45 -30.80
C ILE A 44 -0.29 -7.22 -29.66
N ALA A 45 1.00 -7.34 -29.96
CA ALA A 45 2.08 -7.07 -29.00
C ALA A 45 2.12 -5.59 -28.59
N ASP A 46 2.04 -4.66 -29.56
CA ASP A 46 2.03 -3.22 -29.31
C ASP A 46 0.83 -2.78 -28.46
N PHE A 47 -0.32 -3.44 -28.62
CA PHE A 47 -1.50 -3.21 -27.79
C PHE A 47 -1.43 -3.84 -26.39
N GLY A 48 -0.48 -4.76 -26.15
CA GLY A 48 -0.45 -5.59 -24.95
C GLY A 48 -1.67 -6.50 -24.81
N LEU A 49 -2.20 -7.00 -25.92
CA LEU A 49 -3.36 -7.90 -25.94
C LEU A 49 -2.92 -9.36 -26.09
N ARG A 50 -3.82 -10.27 -25.73
CA ARG A 50 -3.60 -11.71 -25.95
C ARG A 50 -4.33 -12.15 -27.20
N PRO A 51 -3.76 -13.01 -28.06
CA PRO A 51 -4.44 -13.47 -29.28
C PRO A 51 -5.88 -13.99 -29.07
N PRO A 52 -6.20 -14.76 -28.01
CA PRO A 52 -7.57 -15.22 -27.75
C PRO A 52 -8.59 -14.11 -27.47
N THR A 53 -8.14 -12.87 -27.22
CA THR A 53 -9.01 -11.71 -26.99
C THR A 53 -9.21 -10.85 -28.24
N VAL A 54 -8.64 -11.27 -29.37
CA VAL A 54 -8.66 -10.52 -30.63
C VAL A 54 -9.42 -11.31 -31.68
N LEU A 55 -10.28 -10.61 -32.44
CA LEU A 55 -11.00 -11.14 -33.59
C LEU A 55 -10.47 -10.46 -34.86
N PHE A 56 -9.91 -11.25 -35.77
CA PHE A 56 -9.49 -10.80 -37.09
C PHE A 56 -10.58 -11.09 -38.13
N ILE A 57 -11.03 -10.06 -38.83
CA ILE A 57 -12.08 -10.14 -39.85
C ILE A 57 -11.48 -9.79 -41.22
N ASP A 58 -11.58 -10.72 -42.18
CA ASP A 58 -11.05 -10.58 -43.53
C ASP A 58 -11.93 -11.37 -44.51
N ASP A 59 -12.14 -10.84 -45.72
CA ASP A 59 -12.86 -11.51 -46.79
C ASP A 59 -12.03 -12.62 -47.46
N ASN A 60 -10.70 -12.52 -47.39
CA ASN A 60 -9.81 -13.49 -48.00
C ASN A 60 -9.45 -14.63 -47.02
N GLN A 61 -9.97 -15.82 -47.32
CA GLN A 61 -9.72 -17.07 -46.57
C GLN A 61 -8.23 -17.39 -46.36
N GLN A 62 -7.36 -17.07 -47.32
CA GLN A 62 -5.93 -17.31 -47.18
C GLN A 62 -5.29 -16.39 -46.12
N ASN A 63 -5.73 -15.13 -46.04
CA ASN A 63 -5.25 -14.22 -44.99
C ASN A 63 -5.69 -14.71 -43.61
N LEU A 64 -6.93 -15.20 -43.48
CA LEU A 64 -7.46 -15.74 -42.22
C LEU A 64 -6.64 -16.94 -41.75
N GLN A 65 -6.42 -17.93 -42.62
CA GLN A 65 -5.66 -19.13 -42.26
C GLN A 65 -4.20 -18.81 -41.94
N GLN A 66 -3.54 -17.97 -42.75
CA GLN A 66 -2.17 -17.53 -42.47
C GLN A 66 -2.05 -16.81 -41.13
N ALA A 67 -3.03 -15.99 -40.74
CA ALA A 67 -3.04 -15.32 -39.45
C ALA A 67 -3.23 -16.30 -38.29
N ALA A 68 -4.15 -17.26 -38.42
CA ALA A 68 -4.39 -18.29 -37.40
C ALA A 68 -3.18 -19.22 -37.20
N ASP A 69 -2.51 -19.62 -38.28
CA ASP A 69 -1.32 -20.47 -38.24
C ASP A 69 -0.12 -19.74 -37.61
N HIS A 70 0.04 -18.45 -37.94
CA HIS A 70 1.15 -17.63 -37.43
C HIS A 70 0.92 -17.18 -35.98
N ILE A 71 -0.33 -17.04 -35.55
CA ILE A 71 -0.70 -16.48 -34.24
C ILE A 71 -1.63 -17.48 -33.53
N PRO A 72 -1.07 -18.46 -32.81
CA PRO A 72 -1.85 -19.45 -32.08
C PRO A 72 -2.87 -18.80 -31.13
N GLY A 73 -4.13 -19.23 -31.24
CA GLY A 73 -5.24 -18.73 -30.41
C GLY A 73 -5.91 -17.45 -30.92
N LEU A 74 -5.52 -16.91 -32.08
CA LEU A 74 -6.24 -15.80 -32.71
C LEU A 74 -7.63 -16.24 -33.17
N ASN A 75 -8.68 -15.47 -32.85
CA ASN A 75 -10.00 -15.71 -33.42
C ASN A 75 -10.06 -15.11 -34.83
N ILE A 76 -10.61 -15.86 -35.78
CA ILE A 76 -10.78 -15.44 -37.17
C ILE A 76 -12.23 -15.57 -37.60
N ALA A 77 -12.73 -14.65 -38.43
CA ALA A 77 -14.06 -14.73 -38.99
C ALA A 77 -14.17 -14.05 -40.38
N PRO A 78 -15.07 -14.52 -41.26
CA PRO A 78 -15.42 -13.78 -42.47
C PRO A 78 -16.31 -12.57 -42.16
N PRO A 79 -16.51 -11.62 -43.12
CA PRO A 79 -17.26 -10.38 -42.88
C PRO A 79 -18.74 -10.56 -42.51
N ASN A 80 -19.34 -11.72 -42.77
CA ASN A 80 -20.73 -12.02 -42.40
C ASN A 80 -20.97 -11.94 -40.89
N VAL A 81 -19.94 -12.08 -40.05
CA VAL A 81 -20.04 -11.91 -38.59
C VAL A 81 -20.43 -10.48 -38.20
N ILE A 82 -20.14 -9.47 -39.02
CA ILE A 82 -20.31 -8.06 -38.68
C ILE A 82 -21.77 -7.75 -38.30
N ALA A 83 -22.73 -8.36 -38.99
CA ALA A 83 -24.16 -8.16 -38.75
C ALA A 83 -24.62 -8.62 -37.35
N THR A 84 -23.86 -9.49 -36.68
CA THR A 84 -24.21 -10.07 -35.37
C THR A 84 -23.25 -9.69 -34.25
N LEU A 85 -22.18 -8.91 -34.53
CA LEU A 85 -21.18 -8.55 -33.51
C LEU A 85 -21.80 -7.84 -32.29
N LEU A 86 -22.76 -6.93 -32.51
CA LEU A 86 -23.37 -6.15 -31.44
C LEU A 86 -24.24 -6.99 -30.49
N SER A 87 -24.73 -8.15 -30.93
CA SER A 87 -25.52 -9.07 -30.10
C SER A 87 -24.68 -10.20 -29.49
N HIS A 88 -23.41 -10.31 -29.84
CA HIS A 88 -22.55 -11.39 -29.38
C HIS A 88 -22.21 -11.24 -27.87
N PRO A 89 -22.50 -12.23 -27.01
CA PRO A 89 -22.29 -12.12 -25.56
C PRO A 89 -20.85 -11.76 -25.18
N GLN A 90 -19.85 -12.32 -25.87
CA GLN A 90 -18.43 -12.05 -25.60
C GLN A 90 -17.97 -10.63 -26.00
N LEU A 91 -18.77 -9.91 -26.79
CA LEU A 91 -18.49 -8.53 -27.20
C LEU A 91 -19.27 -7.51 -26.35
N LYS A 92 -20.08 -7.99 -25.40
CA LYS A 92 -20.81 -7.14 -24.46
C LYS A 92 -19.85 -6.54 -23.44
N GLY A 93 -19.47 -5.29 -23.65
CA GLY A 93 -18.65 -4.50 -22.73
C GLY A 93 -19.47 -3.63 -21.76
N LYS A 94 -18.78 -3.01 -20.80
CA LYS A 94 -19.34 -1.89 -20.01
C LYS A 94 -19.71 -0.73 -20.97
N PRO A 95 -20.85 -0.07 -20.79
CA PRO A 95 -21.18 1.13 -21.55
C PRO A 95 -20.07 2.18 -21.45
N ASP A 96 -19.65 2.71 -22.61
CA ASP A 96 -18.63 3.76 -22.74
C ASP A 96 -19.12 4.82 -23.74
N PRO A 97 -20.18 5.58 -23.39
CA PRO A 97 -20.81 6.54 -24.32
C PRO A 97 -19.86 7.65 -24.76
N ASP A 98 -18.89 8.01 -23.90
CA ASP A 98 -17.90 9.05 -24.18
C ASP A 98 -16.66 8.54 -24.92
N LEU A 99 -16.65 7.27 -25.33
CA LEU A 99 -15.55 6.58 -26.02
C LEU A 99 -14.21 6.77 -25.28
N THR A 100 -14.24 6.76 -23.95
CA THR A 100 -13.06 6.97 -23.10
C THR A 100 -11.96 5.97 -23.41
N ARG A 101 -12.33 4.71 -23.69
CA ARG A 101 -11.37 3.67 -24.04
C ARG A 101 -10.71 3.92 -25.40
N LEU A 102 -11.45 4.43 -26.38
CA LEU A 102 -10.89 4.81 -27.67
C LEU A 102 -9.89 5.97 -27.52
N LYS A 103 -10.28 7.02 -26.77
CA LYS A 103 -9.41 8.17 -26.48
C LYS A 103 -8.09 7.74 -25.83
N GLN A 104 -8.14 6.81 -24.88
CA GLN A 104 -6.93 6.27 -24.23
C GLN A 104 -6.00 5.56 -25.22
N TYR A 105 -6.52 4.70 -26.09
CA TYR A 105 -5.67 4.02 -27.08
C TYR A 105 -5.17 4.96 -28.19
N LYS A 106 -5.89 6.04 -28.49
CA LYS A 106 -5.38 7.12 -29.35
C LYS A 106 -4.20 7.85 -28.72
N ASN A 107 -4.16 8.00 -27.40
CA ASN A 107 -2.97 8.53 -26.72
C ASN A 107 -1.79 7.55 -26.85
N ASN A 108 -2.03 6.24 -26.73
CA ASN A 108 -0.99 5.22 -26.95
C ASN A 108 -0.46 5.27 -28.39
N GLU A 109 -1.32 5.49 -29.38
CA GLU A 109 -0.93 5.64 -30.80
C GLU A 109 0.00 6.85 -30.99
N LYS A 110 -0.39 8.02 -30.50
CA LYS A 110 0.44 9.24 -30.53
C LYS A 110 1.80 9.00 -29.89
N LYS A 111 1.83 8.30 -28.75
CA LYS A 111 3.04 7.95 -28.04
C LYS A 111 3.92 7.00 -28.85
N HIS A 112 3.36 5.96 -29.44
CA HIS A 112 4.09 5.00 -30.25
C HIS A 112 4.75 5.65 -31.47
N VAL A 113 4.02 6.53 -32.17
CA VAL A 113 4.57 7.34 -33.28
C VAL A 113 5.74 8.19 -32.77
N ALA A 114 5.54 8.96 -31.70
CA ALA A 114 6.60 9.81 -31.14
C ALA A 114 7.82 9.00 -30.64
N GLN A 115 7.61 7.78 -30.13
CA GLN A 115 8.69 6.89 -29.72
C GLN A 115 9.49 6.38 -30.92
N SER A 116 8.82 6.04 -32.03
CA SER A 116 9.48 5.59 -33.26
C SER A 116 10.39 6.66 -33.88
N GLU A 117 10.05 7.95 -33.72
CA GLU A 117 10.84 9.09 -34.22
C GLU A 117 12.15 9.31 -33.43
N VAL A 118 12.20 8.85 -32.17
CA VAL A 118 13.35 9.05 -31.26
C VAL A 118 14.45 8.00 -31.46
N GLY A 119 14.27 7.02 -32.35
CA GLY A 119 15.37 6.18 -32.83
C GLY A 119 15.89 5.14 -31.83
N GLY A 120 15.04 4.62 -30.94
CA GLY A 120 15.30 3.40 -30.17
C GLY A 120 15.71 3.57 -28.70
N ASP A 121 15.98 4.79 -28.21
CA ASP A 121 16.21 5.03 -26.78
C ASP A 121 14.88 5.28 -26.04
N ASN A 122 14.26 4.19 -25.60
CA ASN A 122 13.00 4.23 -24.84
C ASN A 122 13.12 5.04 -23.54
N VAL A 123 14.27 4.96 -22.85
CA VAL A 123 14.46 5.66 -21.56
C VAL A 123 14.55 7.17 -21.79
N ALA A 124 15.31 7.63 -22.78
CA ALA A 124 15.36 9.04 -23.13
C ALA A 124 13.99 9.57 -23.56
N PHE A 125 13.19 8.77 -24.27
CA PHE A 125 11.82 9.11 -24.61
C PHE A 125 10.91 9.24 -23.37
N LEU A 126 10.98 8.29 -22.44
CA LEU A 126 10.19 8.33 -21.21
C LEU A 126 10.56 9.53 -20.33
N ARG A 127 11.86 9.87 -20.19
CA ARG A 127 12.31 11.10 -19.50
C ARG A 127 11.70 12.37 -20.09
N LYS A 128 11.53 12.42 -21.42
CA LYS A 128 10.88 13.54 -22.13
C LYS A 128 9.35 13.47 -22.13
N SER A 129 8.75 12.44 -21.54
CA SER A 129 7.29 12.24 -21.53
C SER A 129 6.62 12.82 -20.30
N ASP A 130 7.40 13.23 -19.28
CA ASP A 130 6.91 13.74 -18.00
C ASP A 130 5.88 12.82 -17.34
N VAL A 131 6.31 11.58 -17.07
CA VAL A 131 5.43 10.57 -16.48
C VAL A 131 5.20 10.90 -15.01
N ARG A 132 3.94 11.13 -14.65
CA ARG A 132 3.47 11.46 -13.31
C ARG A 132 2.59 10.32 -12.79
N VAL A 133 2.90 9.84 -11.58
CA VAL A 133 2.17 8.80 -10.87
C VAL A 133 1.51 9.41 -9.64
N TYR A 134 0.23 9.10 -9.45
CA TYR A 134 -0.55 9.53 -8.30
C TYR A 134 -1.10 8.31 -7.56
N PHE A 135 -1.06 8.37 -6.24
CA PHE A 135 -1.59 7.34 -5.36
C PHE A 135 -2.89 7.80 -4.71
N GLU A 136 -3.98 7.08 -4.99
CA GLU A 136 -5.29 7.26 -4.36
C GLU A 136 -5.48 6.20 -3.27
N TYR A 137 -5.55 6.64 -2.02
CA TYR A 137 -5.69 5.77 -0.84
C TYR A 137 -7.14 5.64 -0.36
N GLU A 138 -8.05 6.50 -0.81
CA GLU A 138 -9.50 6.38 -0.57
C GLU A 138 -10.14 5.35 -1.51
N VAL A 139 -9.55 4.15 -1.57
CA VAL A 139 -9.88 3.08 -2.53
C VAL A 139 -11.33 2.62 -2.48
N GLU A 140 -12.00 2.76 -1.33
CA GLU A 140 -13.42 2.39 -1.17
C GLU A 140 -14.35 3.21 -2.08
N LYS A 141 -13.98 4.46 -2.42
CA LYS A 141 -14.75 5.30 -3.36
C LYS A 141 -14.70 4.78 -4.80
N HIS A 142 -13.79 3.85 -5.08
CA HIS A 142 -13.46 3.38 -6.42
C HIS A 142 -13.49 1.84 -6.55
N LEU A 143 -14.29 1.14 -5.72
CA LEU A 143 -14.35 -0.32 -5.70
C LEU A 143 -14.63 -0.95 -7.08
N ASP A 144 -15.52 -0.37 -7.88
CA ASP A 144 -15.76 -0.78 -9.27
C ASP A 144 -14.47 -0.92 -10.06
N ARG A 145 -13.57 0.06 -9.89
CA ARG A 145 -12.30 0.10 -10.61
C ARG A 145 -11.29 -0.88 -10.03
N VAL A 146 -11.26 -1.05 -8.71
CA VAL A 146 -10.44 -2.06 -8.04
C VAL A 146 -10.80 -3.46 -8.56
N ILE A 147 -12.08 -3.82 -8.50
CA ILE A 147 -12.59 -5.12 -8.95
C ILE A 147 -12.30 -5.31 -10.44
N GLU A 148 -12.54 -4.27 -11.26
CA GLU A 148 -12.22 -4.31 -12.69
C GLU A 148 -10.74 -4.60 -12.94
N LEU A 149 -9.83 -3.89 -12.27
CA LEU A 149 -8.39 -4.11 -12.41
C LEU A 149 -8.02 -5.52 -11.98
N VAL A 150 -8.44 -5.96 -10.79
CA VAL A 150 -8.12 -7.30 -10.26
C VAL A 150 -8.58 -8.41 -11.21
N ASN A 151 -9.78 -8.31 -11.79
CA ASN A 151 -10.35 -9.37 -12.61
C ASN A 151 -9.93 -9.33 -14.09
N ARG A 152 -9.70 -8.13 -14.66
CA ARG A 152 -9.41 -7.99 -16.09
C ARG A 152 -7.93 -7.96 -16.44
N THR A 153 -7.06 -7.66 -15.47
CA THR A 153 -5.61 -7.66 -15.71
C THR A 153 -5.09 -9.09 -15.71
N ASN A 154 -4.37 -9.48 -16.76
CA ASN A 154 -3.85 -10.84 -16.90
C ASN A 154 -2.34 -10.88 -16.66
N GLN A 155 -1.51 -10.72 -17.68
CA GLN A 155 -0.05 -10.85 -17.53
C GLN A 155 0.59 -9.71 -16.71
N LEU A 156 -0.14 -8.64 -16.39
CA LEU A 156 0.28 -7.59 -15.46
C LEU A 156 -0.44 -7.68 -14.11
N ASN A 157 -1.05 -8.83 -13.81
CA ASN A 157 -1.51 -9.17 -12.47
C ASN A 157 -0.52 -10.17 -11.88
N PHE A 158 0.19 -9.79 -10.83
CA PHE A 158 1.30 -10.59 -10.31
C PHE A 158 0.83 -11.69 -9.37
N THR A 159 -0.24 -11.46 -8.61
CA THR A 159 -0.75 -12.46 -7.64
C THR A 159 -1.83 -13.37 -8.22
N LYS A 160 -2.47 -12.97 -9.33
CA LYS A 160 -3.62 -13.66 -9.96
C LYS A 160 -4.79 -13.95 -9.01
N ALA A 161 -4.82 -13.32 -7.83
CA ALA A 161 -5.91 -13.43 -6.87
C ALA A 161 -7.16 -12.75 -7.46
N ARG A 162 -7.98 -13.53 -8.16
CA ARG A 162 -9.23 -13.10 -8.80
C ARG A 162 -10.33 -13.03 -7.76
N LEU A 163 -11.18 -12.01 -7.90
CA LEU A 163 -12.40 -11.89 -7.14
C LEU A 163 -13.54 -12.58 -7.89
N PRO A 164 -14.63 -12.96 -7.20
CA PRO A 164 -15.87 -13.42 -7.82
C PRO A 164 -16.35 -12.52 -8.97
N GLU A 165 -17.02 -13.11 -9.96
CA GLU A 165 -17.59 -12.34 -11.08
C GLU A 165 -18.78 -11.48 -10.64
N ASP A 166 -19.54 -11.94 -9.64
CA ASP A 166 -20.61 -11.16 -9.03
C ASP A 166 -20.04 -10.00 -8.22
N PHE A 167 -20.56 -8.80 -8.48
CA PHE A 167 -20.01 -7.56 -7.93
C PHE A 167 -20.14 -7.47 -6.40
N GLU A 168 -21.27 -7.87 -5.83
CA GLU A 168 -21.47 -7.81 -4.38
C GLU A 168 -20.65 -8.88 -3.67
N ALA A 169 -20.52 -10.08 -4.25
CA ALA A 169 -19.61 -11.10 -3.75
C ALA A 169 -18.14 -10.62 -3.77
N ALA A 170 -17.69 -10.02 -4.88
CA ALA A 170 -16.34 -9.45 -4.99
C ALA A 170 -16.08 -8.36 -3.94
N LYS A 171 -17.08 -7.49 -3.72
CA LYS A 171 -17.02 -6.43 -2.71
C LYS A 171 -16.90 -7.01 -1.29
N ASN A 172 -17.69 -8.03 -0.96
CA ASN A 172 -17.65 -8.68 0.35
C ASN A 172 -16.32 -9.39 0.62
N GLU A 173 -15.61 -9.81 -0.44
CA GLU A 173 -14.27 -10.42 -0.33
C GLU A 173 -13.15 -9.37 -0.18
N ILE A 174 -13.17 -8.29 -0.97
CA ILE A 174 -12.07 -7.31 -0.98
C ILE A 174 -12.15 -6.30 0.18
N LEU A 175 -13.35 -5.93 0.64
CA LEU A 175 -13.52 -4.92 1.68
C LEU A 175 -12.87 -5.29 3.02
N PRO A 176 -13.01 -6.53 3.55
CA PRO A 176 -12.33 -6.92 4.77
C PRO A 176 -10.82 -6.76 4.68
N LEU A 177 -10.21 -7.07 3.53
CA LEU A 177 -8.79 -6.90 3.31
C LEU A 177 -8.39 -5.41 3.35
N ILE A 178 -9.09 -4.57 2.59
CA ILE A 178 -8.81 -3.12 2.50
C ILE A 178 -9.00 -2.41 3.84
N ARG A 179 -10.03 -2.79 4.61
CA ARG A 179 -10.38 -2.17 5.89
C ARG A 179 -9.55 -2.66 7.06
N HIS A 180 -8.78 -3.72 6.88
CA HIS A 180 -7.94 -4.25 7.94
C HIS A 180 -6.85 -3.23 8.31
N THR A 181 -6.64 -3.00 9.60
CA THR A 181 -5.74 -1.94 10.11
C THR A 181 -4.27 -2.15 9.73
N GLY A 182 -3.87 -3.41 9.51
CA GLY A 182 -2.55 -3.77 9.00
C GLY A 182 -2.44 -3.74 7.48
N THR A 183 -3.46 -3.28 6.75
CA THR A 183 -3.42 -3.22 5.28
C THR A 183 -3.29 -1.78 4.79
N THR A 184 -2.37 -1.57 3.86
CA THR A 184 -2.33 -0.39 3.00
C THR A 184 -2.79 -0.78 1.61
N ALA A 185 -3.83 -0.12 1.09
CA ALA A 185 -4.29 -0.30 -0.28
C ALA A 185 -4.27 1.02 -1.04
N GLY A 186 -3.93 0.97 -2.32
CA GLY A 186 -3.86 2.16 -3.16
C GLY A 186 -4.17 1.89 -4.63
N LEU A 187 -4.85 2.84 -5.26
CA LEU A 187 -5.02 2.91 -6.71
C LEU A 187 -3.95 3.83 -7.31
N ILE A 188 -3.42 3.42 -8.46
CA ILE A 188 -2.37 4.14 -9.17
C ILE A 188 -2.98 4.82 -10.39
N ARG A 189 -2.95 6.16 -10.45
CA ARG A 189 -3.30 6.95 -11.63
C ARG A 189 -2.04 7.44 -12.31
N VAL A 190 -2.02 7.42 -13.64
CA VAL A 190 -0.86 7.81 -14.44
C VAL A 190 -1.27 8.89 -15.43
N VAL A 191 -0.45 9.93 -15.52
CA VAL A 191 -0.58 11.03 -16.49
C VAL A 191 0.78 11.27 -17.12
N ASP A 192 0.83 11.48 -18.43
CA ASP A 192 2.03 11.95 -19.13
C ASP A 192 1.66 13.07 -20.11
N LYS A 193 2.60 13.54 -20.93
CA LYS A 193 2.35 14.61 -21.92
C LYS A 193 1.34 14.23 -23.01
N PHE A 194 1.07 12.95 -23.22
CA PHE A 194 0.14 12.45 -24.23
C PHE A 194 -1.28 12.32 -23.68
N GLY A 195 -1.44 12.19 -22.37
CA GLY A 195 -2.71 12.35 -21.69
C GLY A 195 -2.82 11.59 -20.37
N ASP A 196 -4.06 11.50 -19.89
CA ASP A 196 -4.43 10.80 -18.65
C ASP A 196 -4.89 9.37 -18.94
N TYR A 197 -4.27 8.40 -18.28
CA TYR A 197 -4.54 6.97 -18.44
C TYR A 197 -5.62 6.45 -17.46
N GLY A 198 -6.05 7.31 -16.53
CA GLY A 198 -6.91 6.99 -15.40
C GLY A 198 -6.21 6.11 -14.38
N PHE A 199 -6.99 5.47 -13.50
CA PHE A 199 -6.47 4.47 -12.57
C PHE A 199 -6.04 3.23 -13.33
N VAL A 200 -4.74 3.00 -13.44
CA VAL A 200 -4.15 1.90 -14.20
C VAL A 200 -3.59 0.80 -13.32
N GLY A 201 -3.41 1.01 -12.02
CA GLY A 201 -2.92 -0.03 -11.12
C GLY A 201 -3.64 -0.06 -9.78
N PHE A 202 -3.50 -1.19 -9.10
CA PHE A 202 -4.00 -1.41 -7.75
C PHE A 202 -2.99 -2.24 -6.96
N PHE A 203 -2.80 -1.88 -5.69
CA PHE A 203 -2.11 -2.73 -4.73
C PHE A 203 -2.90 -2.82 -3.42
N ALA A 204 -2.75 -3.96 -2.74
CA ALA A 204 -3.12 -4.15 -1.35
C ALA A 204 -1.97 -4.89 -0.66
N MET A 205 -1.40 -4.27 0.37
CA MET A 205 -0.22 -4.73 1.08
C MET A 205 -0.54 -4.88 2.55
N THR A 206 -0.32 -6.06 3.11
CA THR A 206 -0.44 -6.31 4.55
C THR A 206 0.91 -6.13 5.24
N ASP A 207 0.91 -5.55 6.43
CA ASP A 207 2.06 -5.46 7.33
C ASP A 207 1.75 -6.29 8.58
N PHE A 208 2.51 -7.35 8.81
CA PHE A 208 2.41 -8.19 9.99
C PHE A 208 3.79 -8.48 10.54
N ASN A 209 4.03 -8.17 11.83
CA ASN A 209 5.33 -8.30 12.47
C ASN A 209 6.48 -7.67 11.66
N HIS A 210 6.25 -6.49 11.07
CA HIS A 210 7.20 -5.77 10.22
C HIS A 210 7.55 -6.45 8.90
N VAL A 211 6.82 -7.50 8.52
CA VAL A 211 6.90 -8.12 7.20
C VAL A 211 5.76 -7.60 6.34
N LYS A 212 6.12 -6.92 5.26
CA LYS A 212 5.17 -6.39 4.27
C LYS A 212 4.99 -7.40 3.16
N THR A 213 3.75 -7.76 2.85
CA THR A 213 3.40 -8.71 1.78
C THR A 213 2.30 -8.14 0.89
N LEU A 214 2.49 -8.19 -0.43
CA LEU A 214 1.49 -7.82 -1.43
C LEU A 214 0.46 -8.96 -1.61
N LYS A 215 -0.81 -8.67 -1.31
CA LYS A 215 -1.95 -9.56 -1.56
C LYS A 215 -2.57 -9.32 -2.94
N HIS A 216 -2.59 -8.07 -3.38
CA HIS A 216 -2.88 -7.69 -4.75
C HIS A 216 -1.79 -6.77 -5.27
N PHE A 217 -1.35 -7.03 -6.51
CA PHE A 217 -0.46 -6.14 -7.26
C PHE A 217 -0.77 -6.32 -8.74
N CYS A 218 -1.44 -5.35 -9.35
CA CYS A 218 -1.87 -5.47 -10.73
C CYS A 218 -1.94 -4.13 -11.49
N PHE A 219 -1.68 -4.20 -12.80
CA PHE A 219 -1.62 -3.05 -13.68
C PHE A 219 -2.33 -3.31 -15.02
N SER A 220 -2.88 -2.25 -15.59
CA SER A 220 -3.49 -2.23 -16.91
C SER A 220 -2.40 -2.17 -17.98
N CYS A 221 -2.63 -2.85 -19.10
CA CYS A 221 -1.74 -2.77 -20.27
C CYS A 221 -1.68 -1.37 -20.90
N ARG A 222 -2.49 -0.41 -20.45
CA ARG A 222 -2.46 0.99 -20.94
C ARG A 222 -1.11 1.67 -20.71
N THR A 223 -0.40 1.28 -19.65
CA THR A 223 0.93 1.81 -19.30
C THR A 223 2.03 0.79 -19.54
N LEU A 224 1.82 -0.16 -20.46
CA LEU A 224 2.85 -1.11 -20.85
C LEU A 224 4.09 -0.35 -21.36
N ASN A 225 5.28 -0.88 -21.05
CA ASN A 225 6.59 -0.30 -21.40
C ASN A 225 6.90 1.08 -20.78
N MET A 226 6.11 1.52 -19.79
CA MET A 226 6.39 2.72 -18.99
C MET A 226 7.11 2.42 -17.67
N TYR A 227 7.22 1.14 -17.30
CA TYR A 227 7.81 0.68 -16.03
C TYR A 227 7.08 1.21 -14.78
N ILE A 228 5.76 1.43 -14.87
CA ILE A 228 4.95 1.91 -13.75
C ILE A 228 4.93 0.86 -12.63
N GLU A 229 4.76 -0.40 -13.01
CA GLU A 229 4.75 -1.53 -12.09
C GLU A 229 6.09 -1.68 -11.33
N HIS A 230 7.21 -1.48 -12.01
CA HIS A 230 8.53 -1.53 -11.38
C HIS A 230 8.78 -0.33 -10.46
N PHE A 231 8.38 0.86 -10.92
CA PHE A 231 8.46 2.07 -10.12
C PHE A 231 7.64 1.92 -8.84
N VAL A 232 6.38 1.49 -8.95
CA VAL A 232 5.51 1.32 -7.79
C VAL A 232 6.06 0.24 -6.86
N TYR A 233 6.54 -0.88 -7.38
CA TYR A 233 7.15 -1.92 -6.54
C TYR A 233 8.35 -1.40 -5.75
N SER A 234 9.22 -0.60 -6.41
CA SER A 234 10.36 0.05 -5.76
C SER A 234 9.92 1.12 -4.76
N TYR A 235 8.90 1.92 -5.10
CA TYR A 235 8.31 2.96 -4.26
C TYR A 235 7.68 2.40 -2.98
N LEU A 236 7.14 1.17 -3.04
CA LEU A 236 6.63 0.45 -1.88
C LEU A 236 7.73 -0.23 -1.04
N ASN A 237 9.02 0.01 -1.36
CA ASN A 237 10.17 -0.67 -0.78
C ASN A 237 10.16 -2.19 -0.98
N ARG A 238 9.67 -2.64 -2.15
CA ARG A 238 9.74 -4.04 -2.62
C ARG A 238 9.26 -5.05 -1.57
N PRO A 239 8.01 -4.94 -1.09
CA PRO A 239 7.44 -5.90 -0.14
C PRO A 239 7.43 -7.31 -0.72
N GLU A 240 7.30 -8.33 0.12
CA GLU A 240 7.19 -9.72 -0.34
C GLU A 240 6.06 -9.87 -1.35
N LEU A 241 6.36 -10.49 -2.48
CA LEU A 241 5.42 -10.69 -3.57
C LEU A 241 5.56 -12.12 -4.10
N GLU A 242 4.50 -12.91 -3.92
CA GLU A 242 4.39 -14.21 -4.57
C GLU A 242 3.85 -14.03 -5.99
N VAL A 243 4.71 -14.23 -6.99
CA VAL A 243 4.32 -14.14 -8.40
C VAL A 243 3.70 -15.47 -8.84
N VAL A 244 2.45 -15.42 -9.32
CA VAL A 244 1.69 -16.61 -9.72
C VAL A 244 1.55 -16.65 -11.24
N GLY A 245 2.05 -17.72 -11.87
CA GLY A 245 1.92 -17.96 -13.30
C GLY A 245 2.72 -16.98 -14.17
N GLU A 246 2.34 -16.87 -15.44
CA GLU A 246 3.05 -16.03 -16.42
C GLU A 246 2.74 -14.54 -16.22
N VAL A 247 3.81 -13.73 -16.17
CA VAL A 247 3.75 -12.26 -16.10
C VAL A 247 4.64 -11.63 -17.18
N LEU A 248 4.26 -10.43 -17.65
CA LEU A 248 4.97 -9.71 -18.71
C LEU A 248 6.24 -9.01 -18.21
N SER A 249 6.32 -8.71 -16.92
CA SER A 249 7.38 -7.88 -16.34
C SER A 249 8.11 -8.66 -15.26
N ASP A 250 9.45 -8.68 -15.35
CA ASP A 250 10.30 -9.17 -14.27
C ASP A 250 10.58 -8.02 -13.28
N LEU A 251 10.19 -8.23 -12.02
CA LEU A 251 10.39 -7.28 -10.92
C LEU A 251 11.61 -7.63 -10.06
N SER A 252 12.50 -8.52 -10.53
CA SER A 252 13.66 -8.99 -9.75
C SER A 252 14.79 -7.97 -9.68
N ASP A 253 14.96 -7.11 -10.68
CA ASP A 253 16.10 -6.18 -10.75
C ASP A 253 15.98 -5.05 -9.70
N ALA A 254 16.77 -5.18 -8.64
CA ALA A 254 16.86 -4.22 -7.54
C ALA A 254 17.63 -2.94 -7.91
N SER A 255 18.45 -2.98 -8.95
CA SER A 255 19.37 -1.91 -9.34
C SER A 255 18.77 -0.94 -10.36
N ALA A 256 17.69 -1.33 -11.02
CA ALA A 256 17.01 -0.50 -12.01
C ALA A 256 16.47 0.80 -11.40
N SER A 257 16.79 1.92 -12.05
CA SER A 257 16.28 3.24 -11.69
C SER A 257 15.19 3.67 -12.66
N TYR A 258 14.16 4.33 -12.12
CA TYR A 258 12.97 4.79 -12.82
C TYR A 258 12.83 6.32 -12.68
N ASP A 259 13.93 7.03 -12.89
CA ASP A 259 14.07 8.49 -12.65
C ASP A 259 13.16 9.38 -13.53
N TRP A 260 12.55 8.82 -14.58
CA TRP A 260 11.59 9.49 -15.43
C TRP A 260 10.17 9.54 -14.86
N ILE A 261 9.92 8.87 -13.74
CA ILE A 261 8.60 8.83 -13.09
C ILE A 261 8.61 9.70 -11.84
N ARG A 262 7.68 10.64 -11.77
CA ARG A 262 7.48 11.50 -10.60
C ARG A 262 6.23 11.06 -9.83
N ALA A 263 6.39 10.63 -8.58
CA ALA A 263 5.26 10.43 -7.68
C ALA A 263 4.78 11.78 -7.11
N LEU A 264 3.49 12.04 -7.21
CA LEU A 264 2.85 13.27 -6.74
C LEU A 264 1.63 12.94 -5.86
N PRO A 265 1.26 13.80 -4.89
CA PRO A 265 0.01 13.67 -4.15
C PRO A 265 -1.20 13.72 -5.08
N ILE A 266 -2.22 12.87 -4.85
CA ILE A 266 -3.46 12.86 -5.66
C ILE A 266 -4.18 14.21 -5.65
N SER A 267 -4.03 15.00 -4.58
CA SER A 267 -4.57 16.37 -4.49
C SER A 267 -3.97 17.33 -5.52
N GLN A 268 -2.77 17.05 -6.04
CA GLN A 268 -2.10 17.87 -7.06
C GLN A 268 -2.43 17.41 -8.49
N ILE A 269 -3.49 16.63 -8.68
CA ILE A 269 -3.86 16.19 -10.04
C ILE A 269 -4.43 17.32 -10.89
N GLU A 270 -5.08 18.31 -10.25
CA GLU A 270 -5.62 19.51 -10.89
C GLU A 270 -4.66 20.71 -10.82
N ASP A 271 -3.72 20.69 -9.87
CA ASP A 271 -2.72 21.74 -9.69
C ASP A 271 -1.46 21.43 -10.50
N ASP A 272 -1.23 22.19 -11.57
CA ASP A 272 0.02 22.15 -12.36
C ASP A 272 1.22 22.75 -11.59
N THR A 273 1.02 23.17 -10.33
CA THR A 273 2.09 23.69 -9.49
C THR A 273 2.96 22.55 -8.97
N SER A 274 4.11 22.39 -9.63
CA SER A 274 5.24 21.50 -9.34
C SER A 274 5.91 21.65 -7.96
N THR A 275 5.18 22.03 -6.90
CA THR A 275 5.77 22.11 -5.56
C THR A 275 6.13 20.69 -5.13
N PRO A 276 7.43 20.37 -4.99
CA PRO A 276 7.85 19.03 -4.63
C PRO A 276 7.25 18.67 -3.26
N PRO A 277 6.85 17.40 -3.06
CA PRO A 277 6.37 16.96 -1.76
C PRO A 277 7.42 17.26 -0.69
N VAL A 278 6.95 17.66 0.50
CA VAL A 278 7.83 17.94 1.65
C VAL A 278 8.66 16.69 1.94
N GLN A 279 9.97 16.80 1.79
CA GLN A 279 10.91 15.72 2.12
C GLN A 279 11.44 15.91 3.53
N ILE A 280 11.40 14.84 4.33
CA ILE A 280 11.94 14.77 5.68
C ILE A 280 13.27 14.02 5.60
N ASP A 281 14.35 14.59 6.13
CA ASP A 281 15.66 13.94 6.05
C ASP A 281 15.73 12.70 6.95
N SER A 282 15.26 12.82 8.19
CA SER A 282 15.27 11.72 9.14
C SER A 282 14.12 11.78 10.14
N MET A 283 13.53 10.64 10.44
CA MET A 283 12.43 10.52 11.39
C MET A 283 12.68 9.39 12.39
N TYR A 284 12.39 9.64 13.66
CA TYR A 284 12.23 8.60 14.68
C TYR A 284 10.75 8.50 15.04
N VAL A 285 10.19 7.29 15.05
CA VAL A 285 8.79 7.04 15.38
C VAL A 285 8.70 5.97 16.45
N ARG A 286 8.03 6.26 17.56
CA ARG A 286 7.74 5.29 18.62
C ARG A 286 6.28 5.33 19.01
N GLY A 287 5.61 4.19 18.98
CA GLY A 287 4.19 4.12 19.29
C GLY A 287 3.57 2.74 19.12
N GLY A 288 2.24 2.71 19.03
CA GLY A 288 1.48 1.48 18.85
C GLY A 288 0.94 1.34 17.43
N CYS A 289 -0.20 0.65 17.31
CA CYS A 289 -0.90 0.45 16.04
C CYS A 289 -1.40 1.76 15.41
N ASP A 290 -1.59 2.81 16.23
CA ASP A 290 -1.98 4.15 15.80
C ASP A 290 -0.94 4.81 14.90
N LEU A 291 0.35 4.67 15.26
CA LEU A 291 1.45 5.21 14.47
C LEU A 291 1.96 4.23 13.43
N SER A 292 1.96 2.92 13.71
CA SER A 292 2.42 1.93 12.73
C SER A 292 1.56 1.94 11.47
N ALA A 293 0.25 2.17 11.59
CA ALA A 293 -0.67 2.31 10.45
C ALA A 293 -0.36 3.51 9.55
N LEU A 294 0.32 4.54 10.06
CA LEU A 294 0.71 5.72 9.30
C LEU A 294 2.05 5.55 8.58
N MET A 295 2.79 4.47 8.87
CA MET A 295 4.19 4.39 8.46
C MET A 295 4.39 4.35 6.97
N HIS A 296 3.48 3.70 6.27
CA HIS A 296 3.46 3.70 4.82
C HIS A 296 3.59 5.14 4.28
N TYR A 297 2.72 6.07 4.71
CA TYR A 297 2.71 7.45 4.22
C TYR A 297 3.99 8.24 4.53
N PHE A 298 4.58 7.99 5.70
CA PHE A 298 5.84 8.65 6.07
C PHE A 298 7.03 8.09 5.29
N THR A 299 7.08 6.77 5.03
CA THR A 299 8.16 6.16 4.24
C THR A 299 8.24 6.70 2.81
N LEU A 300 7.15 7.25 2.28
CA LEU A 300 7.11 7.85 0.95
C LEU A 300 7.80 9.22 0.86
N ASN A 301 7.92 9.92 1.99
CA ASN A 301 8.36 11.31 2.06
C ASN A 301 9.55 11.52 3.02
N CYS A 302 10.16 10.44 3.50
CA CYS A 302 11.26 10.50 4.44
C CYS A 302 12.44 9.62 3.97
N LYS A 303 13.65 10.18 3.96
CA LYS A 303 14.85 9.46 3.49
C LYS A 303 15.27 8.35 4.45
N THR A 304 15.13 8.57 5.75
CA THR A 304 15.51 7.59 6.77
C THR A 304 14.50 7.60 7.90
N ILE A 305 13.92 6.44 8.20
CA ILE A 305 12.99 6.26 9.31
C ILE A 305 13.52 5.18 10.24
N THR A 306 13.57 5.49 11.52
CA THR A 306 13.77 4.53 12.60
C THR A 306 12.45 4.36 13.36
N THR A 307 12.02 3.12 13.54
CA THR A 307 10.71 2.81 14.13
C THR A 307 10.85 1.89 15.33
N GLU A 308 10.12 2.17 16.40
CA GLU A 308 10.00 1.32 17.57
C GLU A 308 8.52 1.12 17.91
N PHE A 309 7.96 0.02 17.42
CA PHE A 309 6.55 -0.34 17.61
C PHE A 309 6.40 -1.58 18.48
N ASN A 310 5.18 -1.77 18.97
CA ASN A 310 4.82 -3.00 19.67
C ASN A 310 5.01 -4.22 18.77
N TYR A 311 5.54 -5.30 19.33
CA TYR A 311 5.66 -6.60 18.67
C TYR A 311 5.30 -7.72 19.64
N LEU A 312 5.07 -8.92 19.09
CA LEU A 312 4.76 -10.11 19.87
C LEU A 312 6.01 -10.99 19.99
N LYS A 313 6.39 -11.39 21.21
CA LYS A 313 7.49 -12.32 21.49
C LYS A 313 6.98 -13.39 22.45
N ASP A 314 7.08 -14.66 22.07
CA ASP A 314 6.58 -15.80 22.88
C ASP A 314 5.16 -15.59 23.44
N TRP A 315 4.22 -15.14 22.59
CA TRP A 315 2.82 -14.85 22.97
C TRP A 315 2.65 -13.71 24.00
N GLN A 316 3.68 -12.89 24.20
CA GLN A 316 3.64 -11.69 25.03
C GLN A 316 3.78 -10.44 24.14
N PRO A 317 2.79 -9.53 24.17
CA PRO A 317 2.92 -8.23 23.51
C PRO A 317 3.89 -7.34 24.28
N LEU A 318 4.95 -6.90 23.61
CA LEU A 318 5.85 -5.87 24.13
C LEU A 318 5.29 -4.50 23.79
N ARG A 319 4.98 -3.72 24.82
CA ARG A 319 4.33 -2.41 24.73
C ARG A 319 5.36 -1.29 24.74
N LEU A 320 6.08 -1.16 23.62
CA LEU A 320 7.07 -0.09 23.43
C LEU A 320 6.39 1.29 23.50
N ASP A 321 5.10 1.36 23.17
CA ASP A 321 4.24 2.53 23.29
C ASP A 321 3.83 2.91 24.73
N HIS A 322 4.44 2.31 25.75
CA HIS A 322 4.23 2.68 27.14
C HIS A 322 5.42 3.48 27.68
N SER A 323 5.18 4.60 28.36
CA SER A 323 6.25 5.51 28.78
C SER A 323 7.25 4.87 29.75
N SER A 324 6.80 4.02 30.68
CA SER A 324 7.68 3.24 31.57
C SER A 324 8.74 2.45 30.81
N PHE A 325 8.36 1.87 29.66
CA PHE A 325 9.27 1.04 28.88
C PHE A 325 10.38 1.89 28.25
N LEU A 326 10.04 3.05 27.67
CA LEU A 326 11.03 3.98 27.13
C LEU A 326 11.92 4.57 28.23
N LEU A 327 11.35 4.94 29.39
CA LEU A 327 12.12 5.49 30.50
C LEU A 327 13.16 4.49 31.02
N ASN A 328 12.81 3.20 31.13
CA ASN A 328 13.77 2.16 31.46
C ASN A 328 14.90 2.06 30.43
N ALA A 329 14.57 2.15 29.14
CA ALA A 329 15.56 2.14 28.07
C ALA A 329 16.50 3.37 28.09
N LEU A 330 15.97 4.55 28.45
CA LEU A 330 16.74 5.80 28.51
C LEU A 330 17.61 5.92 29.77
N ASN A 331 17.15 5.37 30.90
CA ASN A 331 17.85 5.43 32.17
C ASN A 331 18.82 4.26 32.36
N GLY A 332 18.63 3.18 31.62
CA GLY A 332 19.30 1.91 31.85
C GLY A 332 18.71 1.16 33.03
N LEU A 333 18.97 -0.16 33.07
CA LEU A 333 18.55 -1.05 34.15
C LEU A 333 19.77 -1.61 34.87
N THR A 334 19.65 -1.82 36.19
CA THR A 334 20.65 -2.57 36.95
C THR A 334 20.57 -4.08 36.64
N GLU A 335 21.62 -4.84 36.98
CA GLU A 335 21.62 -6.30 36.79
C GLU A 335 20.44 -6.98 37.51
N GLU A 336 20.09 -6.51 38.72
CA GLU A 336 18.94 -7.02 39.48
C GLU A 336 17.60 -6.70 38.79
N GLN A 337 17.48 -5.52 38.19
CA GLN A 337 16.29 -5.14 37.43
C GLN A 337 16.16 -5.95 36.13
N ILE A 338 17.28 -6.19 35.44
CA ILE A 338 17.31 -7.08 34.26
C ILE A 338 16.87 -8.49 34.65
N ALA A 339 17.42 -9.04 35.74
CA ALA A 339 17.04 -10.37 36.23
C ALA A 339 15.54 -10.45 36.57
N ALA A 340 14.98 -9.42 37.22
CA ALA A 340 13.55 -9.35 37.49
C ALA A 340 12.71 -9.31 36.20
N ALA A 341 13.12 -8.52 35.20
CA ALA A 341 12.43 -8.43 33.92
C ALA A 341 12.47 -9.76 33.14
N GLN A 342 13.59 -10.49 33.21
CA GLN A 342 13.77 -11.78 32.54
C GLN A 342 12.82 -12.86 33.03
N VAL A 343 12.44 -12.82 34.31
CA VAL A 343 11.41 -13.73 34.86
C VAL A 343 10.06 -13.53 34.17
N LEU A 344 9.78 -12.31 33.70
CA LEU A 344 8.59 -11.98 32.91
C LEU A 344 8.81 -12.14 31.40
N GLY A 345 9.93 -12.70 30.94
CA GLY A 345 10.21 -12.96 29.53
C GLY A 345 10.85 -11.80 28.76
N TYR A 346 11.10 -10.66 29.40
CA TYR A 346 11.87 -9.57 28.80
C TYR A 346 13.35 -9.94 28.70
N GLN A 347 14.07 -9.40 27.73
CA GLN A 347 15.50 -9.55 27.58
C GLN A 347 16.19 -8.19 27.64
N PRO A 348 17.50 -8.12 27.96
CA PRO A 348 18.23 -6.86 28.00
C PRO A 348 18.09 -6.06 26.70
N GLU A 349 18.10 -6.75 25.56
CA GLU A 349 17.97 -6.14 24.24
C GLU A 349 16.60 -5.48 24.02
N ASP A 350 15.56 -5.96 24.70
CA ASP A 350 14.22 -5.37 24.60
C ASP A 350 14.24 -3.94 25.19
N PHE A 351 15.15 -3.60 26.11
CA PHE A 351 15.31 -2.26 26.70
C PHE A 351 16.37 -1.40 25.98
N VAL A 352 16.77 -1.76 24.76
CA VAL A 352 17.63 -0.93 23.93
C VAL A 352 16.77 -0.02 23.05
N THR A 353 17.18 1.25 22.90
CA THR A 353 16.48 2.21 22.06
C THR A 353 17.42 3.01 21.17
N ALA A 354 16.98 3.27 19.95
CA ALA A 354 17.56 4.23 19.02
C ALA A 354 17.00 5.65 19.22
N PHE A 355 16.46 5.95 20.41
CA PHE A 355 15.88 7.25 20.75
C PHE A 355 16.85 8.41 20.39
N PRO A 356 16.32 9.52 19.83
CA PRO A 356 17.15 10.67 19.44
C PRO A 356 17.99 11.19 20.60
N SER A 357 19.21 11.62 20.27
CA SER A 357 20.19 12.17 21.21
C SER A 357 21.07 13.17 20.48
N GLU A 358 21.85 13.99 21.19
CA GLU A 358 22.71 15.01 20.56
C GLU A 358 23.69 14.40 19.54
N ASP A 359 24.19 13.19 19.80
CA ASP A 359 25.09 12.47 18.88
C ASP A 359 24.34 11.80 17.70
N ARG A 360 23.01 11.72 17.78
CA ARG A 360 22.12 11.06 16.80
C ARG A 360 20.84 11.90 16.60
N PRO A 361 20.94 13.12 16.04
CA PRO A 361 19.79 13.98 15.86
C PRO A 361 18.90 13.48 14.73
N VAL A 362 17.59 13.71 14.85
CA VAL A 362 16.61 13.46 13.78
C VAL A 362 15.87 14.75 13.43
N SER A 363 15.36 14.85 12.21
CA SER A 363 14.57 16.03 11.79
C SER A 363 13.22 16.06 12.50
N VAL A 364 12.58 14.88 12.64
CA VAL A 364 11.26 14.72 13.24
C VAL A 364 11.27 13.55 14.23
N CYS A 365 10.71 13.77 15.43
CA CYS A 365 10.45 12.73 16.41
C CYS A 365 8.94 12.64 16.65
N LEU A 366 8.33 11.50 16.33
CA LEU A 366 6.90 11.24 16.47
C LEU A 366 6.66 10.19 17.57
N LEU A 367 5.96 10.58 18.63
CA LEU A 367 5.76 9.75 19.81
C LEU A 367 4.28 9.50 20.09
N SER A 368 3.93 8.27 20.48
CA SER A 368 2.62 7.90 21.02
C SER A 368 2.80 7.09 22.29
N PHE A 369 2.24 7.58 23.40
CA PHE A 369 2.18 6.88 24.68
C PHE A 369 0.75 6.53 25.10
N TRP A 370 -0.14 6.28 24.13
CA TRP A 370 -1.56 6.01 24.43
C TRP A 370 -1.75 4.81 25.38
N ALA A 371 -0.79 3.89 25.43
CA ALA A 371 -0.81 2.75 26.36
C ALA A 371 -0.88 3.18 27.83
N ASP A 372 -0.31 4.33 28.18
CA ASP A 372 -0.35 4.87 29.55
C ASP A 372 -1.78 5.10 30.06
N THR A 373 -2.77 5.21 29.14
CA THR A 373 -4.18 5.44 29.48
C THR A 373 -4.96 4.18 29.81
N GLY A 374 -4.47 3.01 29.41
CA GLY A 374 -5.27 1.80 29.38
C GLY A 374 -4.52 0.49 29.58
N ILE A 375 -3.21 0.50 29.75
CA ILE A 375 -2.40 -0.71 29.96
C ILE A 375 -1.85 -0.70 31.38
N PRO A 376 -2.14 -1.74 32.17
CA PRO A 376 -1.53 -1.88 33.49
C PRO A 376 0.00 -1.98 33.43
N TYR A 377 0.64 -1.51 34.48
CA TYR A 377 2.06 -1.72 34.71
C TYR A 377 2.27 -2.32 36.10
N TYR A 378 3.41 -2.96 36.26
CA TYR A 378 3.73 -3.70 37.47
C TYR A 378 5.04 -3.19 38.02
N ARG A 379 5.08 -3.00 39.34
CA ARG A 379 6.28 -2.58 40.07
C ARG A 379 6.87 -3.77 40.79
N HIS A 380 8.14 -4.08 40.53
CA HIS A 380 8.82 -5.17 41.22
C HIS A 380 9.08 -4.78 42.68
N LYS A 381 8.71 -5.65 43.63
CA LYS A 381 8.75 -5.34 45.07
C LYS A 381 10.16 -5.06 45.58
N ALA A 382 11.16 -5.75 45.06
CA ALA A 382 12.54 -5.64 45.56
C ALA A 382 13.35 -4.55 44.85
N THR A 383 13.20 -4.40 43.53
CA THR A 383 14.08 -3.52 42.72
C THR A 383 13.40 -2.23 42.28
N GLY A 384 12.09 -2.08 42.55
CA GLY A 384 11.31 -0.92 42.12
C GLY A 384 11.11 -0.80 40.61
N LEU A 385 11.55 -1.79 39.82
CA LEU A 385 11.39 -1.79 38.36
C LEU A 385 9.92 -1.69 37.97
N GLU A 386 9.56 -0.72 37.13
CA GLU A 386 8.22 -0.59 36.56
C GLU A 386 8.22 -1.05 35.11
N VAL A 387 7.43 -2.08 34.78
CA VAL A 387 7.24 -2.49 33.38
C VAL A 387 5.75 -2.66 33.07
N PRO A 388 5.27 -2.25 31.88
CA PRO A 388 3.98 -2.74 31.42
C PRO A 388 4.06 -4.27 31.29
N TYR A 389 3.01 -4.99 31.67
CA TYR A 389 2.92 -6.42 31.36
C TYR A 389 1.47 -6.71 30.97
N PHE A 390 1.30 -7.38 29.83
CA PHE A 390 0.00 -7.57 29.21
C PHE A 390 -0.06 -8.93 28.51
N VAL A 391 -1.23 -9.57 28.55
CA VAL A 391 -1.54 -10.77 27.78
C VAL A 391 -2.78 -10.49 26.94
N VAL A 392 -2.80 -10.99 25.70
CA VAL A 392 -3.94 -10.83 24.80
C VAL A 392 -5.21 -11.37 25.47
N GLY A 393 -6.27 -10.57 25.49
CA GLY A 393 -7.53 -10.91 26.16
C GLY A 393 -7.66 -10.39 27.60
N ALA A 394 -6.61 -9.83 28.20
CA ALA A 394 -6.67 -9.24 29.54
C ALA A 394 -7.37 -7.86 29.58
N GLY A 395 -7.35 -7.11 28.48
CA GLY A 395 -7.89 -5.75 28.46
C GLY A 395 -7.25 -4.85 29.53
N LYS A 396 -8.08 -4.23 30.38
CA LYS A 396 -7.68 -3.35 31.50
C LYS A 396 -7.63 -4.07 32.85
N GLU A 397 -7.75 -5.39 32.87
CA GLU A 397 -7.94 -6.18 34.08
C GLU A 397 -6.64 -6.38 34.87
N ASN A 398 -6.76 -6.44 36.20
CA ASN A 398 -5.66 -6.85 37.06
C ASN A 398 -5.42 -8.36 36.94
N MET A 399 -4.43 -8.74 36.13
CA MET A 399 -4.13 -10.15 35.84
C MET A 399 -3.71 -11.00 37.06
N ILE A 400 -3.39 -10.36 38.19
CA ILE A 400 -2.95 -11.03 39.42
C ILE A 400 -3.99 -10.93 40.55
N ALA A 401 -5.22 -10.49 40.24
CA ALA A 401 -6.27 -10.28 41.24
C ALA A 401 -6.67 -11.56 41.98
N ASP A 402 -6.88 -12.66 41.24
CA ASP A 402 -7.30 -13.95 41.78
C ASP A 402 -6.83 -15.11 40.88
N ASP A 403 -6.91 -16.35 41.39
CA ASP A 403 -6.46 -17.53 40.65
C ASP A 403 -7.32 -17.81 39.40
N ALA A 404 -8.60 -17.44 39.41
CA ALA A 404 -9.49 -17.63 38.26
C ALA A 404 -9.05 -16.77 37.06
N THR A 405 -8.61 -15.54 37.33
CA THR A 405 -8.05 -14.63 36.33
C THR A 405 -6.74 -15.17 35.77
N VAL A 406 -5.86 -15.67 36.64
CA VAL A 406 -4.59 -16.30 36.22
C VAL A 406 -4.84 -17.52 35.33
N ASP A 407 -5.78 -18.39 35.70
CA ASP A 407 -6.10 -19.59 34.93
C ASP A 407 -6.72 -19.26 33.57
N ARG A 408 -7.58 -18.23 33.51
CA ARG A 408 -8.24 -17.79 32.27
C ARG A 408 -7.25 -17.14 31.30
N LEU A 409 -6.34 -16.30 31.79
CA LEU A 409 -5.38 -15.56 30.96
C LEU A 409 -4.12 -16.37 30.65
N GLY A 410 -3.72 -17.30 31.52
CA GLY A 410 -2.59 -18.20 31.36
C GLY A 410 -2.92 -19.37 30.42
N THR A 411 -3.14 -19.06 29.14
CA THR A 411 -3.57 -20.02 28.10
C THR A 411 -2.52 -21.07 27.75
N ASN A 412 -1.26 -20.86 28.14
CA ASN A 412 -0.19 -21.83 28.02
C ASN A 412 0.72 -21.81 29.27
N GLU A 413 1.57 -22.84 29.41
CA GLU A 413 2.44 -23.04 30.58
C GLU A 413 3.39 -21.86 30.82
N VAL A 414 3.95 -21.28 29.75
CA VAL A 414 4.87 -20.14 29.85
C VAL A 414 4.16 -18.89 30.36
N GLN A 415 2.99 -18.55 29.80
CA GLN A 415 2.18 -17.43 30.27
C GLN A 415 1.76 -17.62 31.72
N ARG A 416 1.31 -18.82 32.09
CA ARG A 416 0.90 -19.13 33.46
C ARG A 416 2.06 -19.00 34.44
N ALA A 417 3.24 -19.49 34.09
CA ALA A 417 4.45 -19.34 34.90
C ALA A 417 4.81 -17.86 35.10
N ARG A 418 4.78 -17.05 34.03
CA ARG A 418 5.07 -15.61 34.11
C ARG A 418 4.03 -14.85 34.95
N ILE A 419 2.73 -15.12 34.77
CA ILE A 419 1.66 -14.48 35.57
C ILE A 419 1.78 -14.88 37.06
N ASN A 420 2.11 -16.13 37.36
CA ASN A 420 2.35 -16.56 38.75
C ASN A 420 3.54 -15.84 39.38
N ARG A 421 4.62 -15.61 38.62
CA ARG A 421 5.75 -14.79 39.07
C ARG A 421 5.37 -13.34 39.29
N LEU A 422 4.59 -12.78 38.36
CA LEU A 422 4.01 -11.44 38.51
C LEU A 422 3.21 -11.31 39.81
N LYS A 423 2.35 -12.29 40.12
CA LYS A 423 1.55 -12.34 41.35
C LYS A 423 2.40 -12.40 42.61
N ALA A 424 3.49 -13.17 42.58
CA ALA A 424 4.37 -13.35 43.74
C ALA A 424 5.26 -12.13 44.00
N GLU A 425 5.91 -11.59 42.97
CA GLU A 425 7.07 -10.70 43.09
C GLU A 425 6.76 -9.24 42.73
N TRP A 426 5.58 -8.95 42.20
CA TRP A 426 5.22 -7.62 41.67
C TRP A 426 3.93 -7.07 42.27
N GLU A 427 3.79 -5.75 42.19
CA GLU A 427 2.61 -5.00 42.61
C GLU A 427 1.90 -4.44 41.39
N TYR A 428 0.56 -4.59 41.35
CA TYR A 428 -0.26 -4.07 40.27
C TYR A 428 -0.44 -2.56 40.40
N HIS A 429 -0.21 -1.84 39.30
CA HIS A 429 -0.53 -0.44 39.17
C HIS A 429 -1.32 -0.18 37.89
N TYR A 430 -2.20 0.81 37.94
CA TYR A 430 -3.01 1.20 36.80
C TYR A 430 -3.24 2.71 36.78
N GLY A 431 -2.94 3.30 35.63
CA GLY A 431 -2.97 4.74 35.45
C GLY A 431 -1.86 5.45 36.21
N PHE A 432 -1.68 6.71 35.85
CA PHE A 432 -0.75 7.64 36.46
C PHE A 432 -1.54 8.84 36.96
N THR A 433 -1.07 9.46 38.04
CA THR A 433 -1.52 10.80 38.42
C THR A 433 -1.11 11.80 37.35
N HIS A 434 -1.77 12.97 37.34
CA HIS A 434 -1.45 14.05 36.40
C HIS A 434 0.03 14.46 36.50
N ASP A 435 0.54 14.66 37.72
CA ASP A 435 1.93 15.08 37.96
C ASP A 435 2.96 14.01 37.55
N GLU A 436 2.65 12.73 37.76
CA GLU A 436 3.49 11.63 37.28
C GLU A 436 3.57 11.62 35.75
N MET A 437 2.44 11.78 35.05
CA MET A 437 2.42 11.86 33.59
C MET A 437 3.25 13.05 33.09
N VAL A 438 3.03 14.24 33.65
CA VAL A 438 3.78 15.45 33.28
C VAL A 438 5.28 15.24 33.49
N SER A 439 5.68 14.72 34.65
CA SER A 439 7.09 14.45 34.98
C SER A 439 7.73 13.46 34.01
N ARG A 440 7.04 12.34 33.71
CA ARG A 440 7.51 11.31 32.77
C ARG A 440 7.71 11.89 31.37
N TYR A 441 6.72 12.60 30.83
CA TYR A 441 6.82 13.17 29.49
C TYR A 441 7.90 14.25 29.42
N ARG A 442 8.04 15.11 30.43
CA ARG A 442 9.16 16.08 30.48
C ARG A 442 10.51 15.39 30.52
N SER A 443 10.65 14.28 31.26
CA SER A 443 11.89 13.50 31.31
C SER A 443 12.23 12.85 29.98
N ILE A 444 11.25 12.50 29.15
CA ILE A 444 11.47 11.96 27.80
C ILE A 444 11.84 13.10 26.85
N LEU A 445 11.05 14.19 26.85
CA LEU A 445 11.25 15.35 25.98
C LEU A 445 12.61 16.01 26.20
N SER A 446 13.10 16.06 27.44
CA SER A 446 14.41 16.63 27.76
C SER A 446 15.61 15.86 27.20
N ARG A 447 15.40 14.63 26.72
CA ARG A 447 16.45 13.83 26.05
C ARG A 447 16.52 14.11 24.54
N ILE A 448 15.50 14.76 23.97
CA ILE A 448 15.41 15.02 22.53
C ILE A 448 16.24 16.28 22.20
N PRO A 449 17.07 16.24 21.15
CA PRO A 449 17.84 17.41 20.72
C PRO A 449 16.96 18.60 20.36
N VAL A 450 17.43 19.81 20.68
CA VAL A 450 16.70 21.06 20.41
C VAL A 450 16.48 21.29 18.90
N SER A 451 17.32 20.70 18.05
CA SER A 451 17.16 20.76 16.60
C SER A 451 16.01 19.90 16.05
N THR A 452 15.46 18.98 16.85
CA THR A 452 14.45 18.01 16.43
C THR A 452 13.04 18.57 16.61
N ARG A 453 12.20 18.48 15.56
CA ARG A 453 10.78 18.79 15.69
C ARG A 453 10.04 17.62 16.33
N VAL A 454 9.36 17.85 17.44
CA VAL A 454 8.64 16.81 18.18
C VAL A 454 7.14 16.88 17.91
N PHE A 455 6.55 15.73 17.63
CA PHE A 455 5.12 15.54 17.51
C PHE A 455 4.70 14.45 18.49
N MET A 456 3.68 14.70 19.31
CA MET A 456 3.12 13.70 20.21
C MET A 456 1.66 13.49 19.89
N THR A 457 1.23 12.24 19.75
CA THR A 457 -0.18 11.92 19.57
C THR A 457 -0.91 12.05 20.90
N ILE A 458 -2.11 12.62 20.81
CA ILE A 458 -3.05 12.65 21.93
C ILE A 458 -3.71 11.28 22.09
N ALA A 459 -4.13 10.94 23.30
CA ALA A 459 -4.90 9.73 23.55
C ALA A 459 -6.26 9.80 22.83
N ASN A 460 -6.65 8.65 22.28
CA ASN A 460 -7.90 8.48 21.55
C ASN A 460 -9.11 8.67 22.47
N GLU A 461 -10.07 9.50 22.06
CA GLU A 461 -11.38 9.61 22.71
C GLU A 461 -12.20 8.32 22.54
N ARG A 462 -12.03 7.64 21.40
CA ARG A 462 -12.87 6.51 20.97
C ARG A 462 -11.98 5.35 20.55
N HIS A 463 -12.19 4.19 21.16
CA HIS A 463 -11.55 2.94 20.75
C HIS A 463 -12.23 2.38 19.48
N PRO A 464 -11.58 1.51 18.69
CA PRO A 464 -12.19 0.91 17.50
C PRO A 464 -13.58 0.29 17.75
N ALA A 465 -13.78 -0.33 18.91
CA ALA A 465 -15.06 -0.92 19.30
C ALA A 465 -16.21 0.10 19.44
N TYR A 466 -15.91 1.38 19.73
CA TYR A 466 -16.88 2.47 19.76
C TYR A 466 -17.63 2.61 18.42
N PHE A 467 -16.93 2.37 17.29
CA PHE A 467 -17.51 2.50 15.96
C PHE A 467 -18.35 1.29 15.55
N LEU A 468 -18.24 0.17 16.28
CA LEU A 468 -19.09 -1.00 16.12
C LEU A 468 -20.37 -0.86 16.97
N ASP A 469 -20.22 -0.41 18.21
CA ASP A 469 -21.31 -0.20 19.15
C ASP A 469 -20.93 0.89 20.17
N ALA A 470 -21.43 2.11 19.94
CA ALA A 470 -21.11 3.27 20.78
C ALA A 470 -21.78 3.22 22.16
N GLU A 471 -22.83 2.40 22.33
CA GLU A 471 -23.51 2.23 23.62
C GLU A 471 -22.74 1.24 24.49
N ALA A 472 -22.32 0.11 23.91
CA ALA A 472 -21.53 -0.89 24.63
C ALA A 472 -20.09 -0.43 24.92
N TYR A 473 -19.53 0.43 24.07
CA TYR A 473 -18.16 0.92 24.21
C TYR A 473 -18.15 2.44 24.27
N PRO A 474 -18.36 3.05 25.45
CA PRO A 474 -18.33 4.51 25.60
C PRO A 474 -16.93 5.08 25.34
N ARG A 475 -16.85 6.41 25.25
CA ARG A 475 -15.58 7.14 25.11
C ARG A 475 -14.63 6.80 26.25
N ASP A 476 -13.33 6.72 25.97
CA ASP A 476 -12.35 6.38 27.01
C ASP A 476 -12.34 7.48 28.08
N PRO A 477 -12.63 7.19 29.36
CA PRO A 477 -12.67 8.23 30.39
C PRO A 477 -11.29 8.87 30.67
N ASN A 478 -10.20 8.18 30.36
CA ASN A 478 -8.84 8.59 30.70
C ASN A 478 -8.21 9.54 29.67
N HIS A 479 -8.77 9.64 28.45
CA HIS A 479 -8.18 10.44 27.38
C HIS A 479 -8.04 11.92 27.76
N VAL A 480 -9.01 12.48 28.50
CA VAL A 480 -8.98 13.90 28.91
C VAL A 480 -7.82 14.20 29.85
N ALA A 481 -7.62 13.33 30.86
CA ALA A 481 -6.56 13.51 31.84
C ALA A 481 -5.17 13.40 31.18
N TYR A 482 -4.98 12.36 30.36
CA TYR A 482 -3.75 12.19 29.59
C TYR A 482 -3.48 13.37 28.66
N ASN A 483 -4.48 13.81 27.88
CA ASN A 483 -4.33 14.91 26.94
C ASN A 483 -4.01 16.23 27.63
N ARG A 484 -4.50 16.43 28.86
CA ARG A 484 -4.15 17.59 29.69
C ARG A 484 -2.70 17.52 30.15
N ALA A 485 -2.27 16.39 30.71
CA ALA A 485 -0.89 16.19 31.16
C ALA A 485 0.11 16.32 30.00
N LEU A 486 -0.20 15.74 28.84
CA LEU A 486 0.63 15.84 27.64
C LEU A 486 0.80 17.31 27.19
N ARG A 487 -0.29 18.07 27.12
CA ARG A 487 -0.23 19.51 26.75
C ARG A 487 0.59 20.33 27.72
N GLU A 488 0.48 20.06 29.02
CA GLU A 488 1.27 20.74 30.05
C GLU A 488 2.75 20.34 30.04
N ALA A 489 3.05 19.08 29.73
CA ALA A 489 4.43 18.63 29.56
C ALA A 489 5.10 19.36 28.40
N ILE A 490 4.37 19.52 27.27
CA ILE A 490 4.87 20.16 26.05
C ILE A 490 4.95 21.68 26.18
N SER A 491 4.08 22.35 26.96
CA SER A 491 4.10 23.82 27.05
C SER A 491 5.38 24.42 27.65
N GLY A 492 6.31 23.59 28.15
CA GLY A 492 7.64 23.99 28.62
C GLY A 492 8.78 23.74 27.62
N PHE A 493 8.48 23.26 26.42
CA PHE A 493 9.41 22.98 25.31
C PHE A 493 8.94 23.71 24.05
#